data_AF-A0AAW0NCX8-F1
#
_entry.id   AF-A0AAW0NCX8-F1
#
_cell.length_a   1.000
_cell.length_b   1.000
_cell.length_c   1.000
_cell.angle_alpha   90.00
_cell.angle_beta   90.00
_cell.angle_gamma   90.00
#
_symmetry.space_group_name_H-M   'P 1'
#
loop_
_entity.id
_entity.type
_entity.pdbx_description
1 polymer ?
#
loop_
_entity_poly.entity_id
_entity_poly.type
_entity_poly.pdbx_seq_one_letter_code
_entity_poly.pdbx_strand_id
1 'polypeptide(L)'
;MLSLEEVKLRLQDADQAHVLQFWSELSEAEQDVFLQELSQLDLSGLKEHCEGAARAAASAAANLDEFMEPVPSEFIGSARNSDKICLAHWESEGLLQISKNRVGVLLLAGGQGTRLGVQYPKGMYNVGLPSRKTLYQIQAERLHKIQEWQKQDMGLNVLYHGTL
;
A
#
# COMPACT_ATOMS: atom_id res chain seq x y z
N MET A 1 -6.84 5.64 28.94
CA MET A 1 -6.40 4.24 28.73
C MET A 1 -7.51 3.35 29.23
N LEU A 2 -7.86 2.31 28.49
CA LEU A 2 -8.80 1.31 28.97
C LEU A 2 -8.15 0.55 30.13
N SER A 3 -8.92 0.27 31.16
CA SER A 3 -8.50 -0.61 32.25
C SER A 3 -8.41 -2.07 31.77
N LEU A 4 -7.64 -2.88 32.49
CA LEU A 4 -7.54 -4.32 32.25
C LEU A 4 -8.93 -4.99 32.23
N GLU A 5 -9.83 -4.60 33.12
CA GLU A 5 -11.19 -5.15 33.19
C GLU A 5 -12.02 -4.81 31.94
N GLU A 6 -11.93 -3.58 31.43
CA GLU A 6 -12.61 -3.19 30.19
C GLU A 6 -12.07 -3.95 28.97
N VAL A 7 -10.75 -4.10 28.87
CA VAL A 7 -10.12 -4.87 27.77
C VAL A 7 -10.50 -6.34 27.85
N LYS A 8 -10.52 -6.91 29.06
CA LYS A 8 -10.92 -8.30 29.30
C LYS A 8 -12.37 -8.56 28.88
N LEU A 9 -13.30 -7.66 29.22
CA LEU A 9 -14.70 -7.77 28.79
C LEU A 9 -14.83 -7.72 27.27
N ARG A 10 -14.17 -6.76 26.61
CA ARG A 10 -14.20 -6.66 25.14
C ARG A 10 -13.63 -7.90 24.45
N LEU A 11 -12.55 -8.46 24.98
CA LEU A 11 -11.96 -9.70 24.46
C LEU A 11 -12.88 -10.90 24.70
N GLN A 12 -13.58 -10.96 25.83
CA GLN A 12 -14.57 -12.01 26.10
C GLN A 12 -15.75 -11.93 25.14
N ASP A 13 -16.31 -10.75 24.91
CA ASP A 13 -17.41 -10.53 23.94
C ASP A 13 -17.01 -10.91 22.50
N ALA A 14 -15.71 -10.75 22.18
CA ALA A 14 -15.14 -11.16 20.91
C ALA A 14 -14.69 -12.64 20.85
N ASP A 15 -14.89 -13.42 21.91
CA ASP A 15 -14.38 -14.80 22.05
C ASP A 15 -12.84 -14.93 21.94
N GLN A 16 -12.11 -13.86 22.28
CA GLN A 16 -10.65 -13.73 22.20
C GLN A 16 -9.97 -13.65 23.59
N ALA A 17 -10.59 -14.20 24.63
CA ALA A 17 -10.04 -14.15 25.99
C ALA A 17 -8.63 -14.78 26.13
N HIS A 18 -8.26 -15.68 25.23
CA HIS A 18 -6.94 -16.33 25.20
C HIS A 18 -5.77 -15.36 24.98
N VAL A 19 -6.03 -14.16 24.44
CA VAL A 19 -5.02 -13.11 24.27
C VAL A 19 -4.40 -12.68 25.60
N LEU A 20 -5.12 -12.81 26.72
CA LEU A 20 -4.64 -12.50 28.07
C LEU A 20 -4.06 -13.72 28.82
N GLN A 21 -3.88 -14.87 28.17
CA GLN A 21 -3.46 -16.12 28.82
C GLN A 21 -2.15 -15.98 29.61
N PHE A 22 -1.19 -15.21 29.09
CA PHE A 22 0.15 -15.03 29.69
C PHE A 22 0.32 -13.68 30.38
N TRP A 23 -0.78 -12.98 30.70
CA TRP A 23 -0.75 -11.65 31.30
C TRP A 23 0.12 -11.58 32.57
N SER A 24 0.10 -12.63 33.41
CA SER A 24 0.89 -12.69 34.64
C SER A 24 2.40 -12.81 34.43
N GLU A 25 2.85 -13.14 33.22
CA GLU A 25 4.28 -13.27 32.89
C GLU A 25 4.88 -11.94 32.40
N LEU A 26 4.04 -10.94 32.11
CA LEU A 26 4.46 -9.63 31.63
C LEU A 26 4.90 -8.71 32.79
N SER A 27 5.97 -7.95 32.58
CA SER A 27 6.35 -6.83 33.45
C SER A 27 5.34 -5.68 33.36
N GLU A 28 5.31 -4.78 34.34
CA GLU A 28 4.40 -3.62 34.34
C GLU A 28 4.53 -2.77 33.07
N ALA A 29 5.75 -2.57 32.57
CA ALA A 29 5.99 -1.82 31.33
C ALA A 29 5.44 -2.54 30.09
N GLU A 30 5.55 -3.88 30.02
CA GLU A 30 4.99 -4.68 28.93
C GLU A 30 3.46 -4.72 28.99
N GLN A 31 2.89 -4.78 30.19
CA GLN A 31 1.45 -4.71 30.42
C GLN A 31 0.86 -3.40 29.92
N ASP A 32 1.50 -2.27 30.20
CA ASP A 32 1.06 -0.95 29.77
C ASP A 32 1.07 -0.82 28.23
N VAL A 33 2.15 -1.25 27.58
CA VAL A 33 2.25 -1.26 26.11
C VAL A 33 1.18 -2.16 25.50
N PHE A 34 1.01 -3.36 26.05
CA PHE A 34 0.06 -4.32 25.52
C PHE A 34 -1.41 -3.84 25.65
N LEU A 35 -1.77 -3.22 26.78
CA LEU A 35 -3.09 -2.59 26.93
C LEU A 35 -3.30 -1.44 25.94
N GLN A 36 -2.26 -0.65 25.68
CA GLN A 36 -2.33 0.43 24.71
C GLN A 36 -2.57 -0.11 23.30
N GLU A 37 -1.91 -1.20 22.91
CA GLU A 37 -2.15 -1.87 21.62
C GLU A 37 -3.57 -2.44 21.52
N LEU A 38 -4.01 -3.19 22.53
CA LEU A 38 -5.36 -3.77 22.57
C LEU A 38 -6.45 -2.70 22.55
N SER A 39 -6.21 -1.54 23.15
CA SER A 39 -7.18 -0.44 23.18
C SER A 39 -7.43 0.21 21.81
N GLN A 40 -6.50 0.04 20.86
CA GLN A 40 -6.62 0.56 19.49
C GLN A 40 -7.37 -0.40 18.57
N LEU A 41 -7.59 -1.65 18.99
CA LEU A 41 -8.27 -2.66 18.18
C LEU A 41 -9.79 -2.51 18.27
N ASP A 42 -10.43 -2.46 17.10
CA ASP A 42 -11.87 -2.71 16.97
C ASP A 42 -12.10 -4.22 16.90
N LEU A 43 -12.25 -4.85 18.07
CA LEU A 43 -12.41 -6.30 18.20
C LEU A 43 -13.73 -6.80 17.58
N SER A 44 -14.81 -6.01 17.70
CA SER A 44 -16.09 -6.30 17.05
C SER A 44 -15.95 -6.32 15.53
N GLY A 45 -15.37 -5.26 14.96
CA GLY A 45 -15.11 -5.18 13.54
C GLY A 45 -14.21 -6.32 13.07
N LEU A 46 -13.12 -6.62 13.80
CA LEU A 46 -12.22 -7.71 13.44
C LEU A 46 -12.93 -9.07 13.41
N LYS A 47 -13.78 -9.37 14.40
CA LYS A 47 -14.58 -10.60 14.44
C LYS A 47 -15.48 -10.71 13.20
N GLU A 48 -16.23 -9.65 12.89
CA GLU A 48 -17.11 -9.62 11.72
C GLU A 48 -16.34 -9.84 10.40
N HIS A 49 -15.17 -9.21 10.24
CA HIS A 49 -14.33 -9.37 9.07
C HIS A 49 -13.80 -10.80 8.94
N CYS A 50 -13.29 -11.37 10.03
CA CYS A 50 -12.77 -12.74 10.05
C CYS A 50 -13.86 -13.76 9.73
N GLU A 51 -15.03 -13.66 10.36
CA GLU A 51 -16.16 -14.53 10.07
C GLU A 51 -16.68 -14.35 8.65
N GLY A 52 -16.74 -13.11 8.16
CA GLY A 52 -17.12 -12.81 6.79
C GLY A 52 -16.18 -13.46 5.77
N ALA A 53 -14.87 -13.34 6.00
CA ALA A 53 -13.86 -13.96 5.16
C ALA A 53 -13.94 -15.50 5.21
N ALA A 54 -14.14 -16.09 6.39
CA ALA A 54 -14.29 -17.54 6.54
C ALA A 54 -15.56 -18.05 5.82
N ARG A 55 -16.69 -17.35 5.96
CA ARG A 55 -17.94 -17.65 5.24
C ARG A 55 -17.74 -17.57 3.73
N ALA A 56 -17.08 -16.52 3.23
CA ALA A 56 -16.80 -16.37 1.81
C ALA A 56 -15.90 -17.49 1.28
N ALA A 57 -14.86 -17.88 2.02
CA ALA A 57 -13.96 -18.96 1.64
C ALA A 57 -14.63 -20.34 1.65
N ALA A 58 -15.58 -20.57 2.56
CA ALA A 58 -16.34 -21.82 2.65
C ALA A 58 -17.51 -21.89 1.64
N SER A 59 -17.93 -20.75 1.09
CA SER A 59 -19.00 -20.71 0.08
C SER A 59 -18.52 -21.34 -1.23
N ALA A 60 -19.42 -22.08 -1.89
CA ALA A 60 -19.12 -22.57 -3.24
C ALA A 60 -18.88 -21.37 -4.15
N ALA A 61 -17.78 -21.42 -4.92
CA ALA A 61 -17.52 -20.40 -5.93
C ALA A 61 -18.76 -20.27 -6.82
N ALA A 62 -19.38 -19.09 -6.84
CA ALA A 62 -20.37 -18.80 -7.85
C ALA A 62 -19.72 -19.02 -9.22
N ASN A 63 -20.39 -19.71 -10.15
CA ASN A 63 -19.94 -19.87 -11.53
C ASN A 63 -20.05 -18.52 -12.26
N LEU A 64 -19.20 -17.57 -11.85
CA LEU A 64 -19.11 -16.22 -12.43
C LEU A 64 -18.41 -16.25 -13.79
N ASP A 65 -17.72 -17.35 -14.11
CA ASP A 65 -17.05 -17.56 -15.39
C ASP A 65 -18.02 -17.46 -16.57
N GLU A 66 -19.30 -17.84 -16.40
CA GLU A 66 -20.33 -17.73 -17.44
C GLU A 66 -20.68 -16.27 -17.77
N PHE A 67 -20.42 -15.34 -16.86
CA PHE A 67 -20.69 -13.91 -17.02
C PHE A 67 -19.42 -13.06 -17.24
N MET A 68 -18.26 -13.70 -17.36
CA MET A 68 -17.00 -13.01 -17.60
C MET A 68 -16.78 -12.81 -19.10
N GLU A 69 -16.81 -11.56 -19.53
CA GLU A 69 -16.43 -11.15 -20.90
C GLU A 69 -15.16 -10.30 -20.89
N PRO A 70 -14.38 -10.27 -22.00
CA PRO A 70 -13.25 -9.38 -22.13
C PRO A 70 -13.67 -7.91 -22.04
N VAL A 71 -12.78 -7.07 -21.51
CA VAL A 71 -12.98 -5.61 -21.54
C VAL A 71 -13.08 -5.16 -23.01
N PRO A 72 -14.10 -4.36 -23.38
CA PRO A 72 -14.24 -3.86 -24.75
C PRO A 72 -13.01 -3.07 -25.21
N SER A 73 -12.65 -3.20 -26.49
CA SER A 73 -11.37 -2.71 -27.01
C SER A 73 -11.27 -1.19 -27.02
N GLU A 74 -12.39 -0.48 -27.06
CA GLU A 74 -12.48 0.99 -26.96
C GLU A 74 -11.98 1.53 -25.61
N PHE A 75 -11.92 0.70 -24.56
CA PHE A 75 -11.41 1.07 -23.24
C PHE A 75 -9.95 0.64 -23.02
N ILE A 76 -9.31 0.02 -24.01
CA ILE A 76 -7.97 -0.55 -23.88
C ILE A 76 -6.96 0.25 -24.71
N GLY A 77 -5.97 0.83 -24.03
CA GLY A 77 -4.74 1.34 -24.66
C GLY A 77 -3.60 0.31 -24.58
N SER A 78 -2.74 0.25 -25.61
CA SER A 78 -1.59 -0.67 -25.61
C SER A 78 -0.29 0.05 -25.96
N ALA A 79 0.67 0.06 -25.04
CA ALA A 79 2.01 0.60 -25.31
C ALA A 79 2.74 -0.14 -26.46
N ARG A 80 2.37 -1.40 -26.73
CA ARG A 80 2.99 -2.23 -27.78
C ARG A 80 2.25 -2.18 -29.11
N ASN A 81 0.92 -2.18 -29.07
CA ASN A 81 0.09 -2.41 -30.25
C ASN A 81 -0.59 -1.13 -30.77
N SER A 82 -0.60 -0.04 -30.00
CA SER A 82 -1.13 1.25 -30.46
C SER A 82 -0.17 1.93 -31.44
N ASP A 83 -0.72 2.74 -32.34
CA ASP A 83 0.07 3.49 -33.30
C ASP A 83 0.85 4.64 -32.63
N LYS A 84 1.88 5.12 -33.34
CA LYS A 84 2.79 6.15 -32.82
C LYS A 84 2.10 7.48 -32.54
N ILE A 85 1.03 7.82 -33.26
CA ILE A 85 0.31 9.09 -33.08
C ILE A 85 -0.45 9.04 -31.77
N CYS A 86 -1.16 7.94 -31.50
CA CYS A 86 -1.83 7.72 -30.21
C CYS A 86 -0.86 7.75 -29.03
N LEU A 87 0.29 7.05 -29.15
CA LEU A 87 1.29 7.02 -28.09
C LEU A 87 1.86 8.42 -27.79
N ALA A 88 2.21 9.19 -28.83
CA ALA A 88 2.70 10.55 -28.68
C ALA A 88 1.65 11.47 -28.06
N HIS A 89 0.38 11.30 -28.42
CA HIS A 89 -0.72 12.07 -27.82
C HIS A 89 -0.87 11.77 -26.33
N TRP A 90 -0.82 10.50 -25.92
CA TRP A 90 -0.89 10.11 -24.49
C TRP A 90 0.28 10.64 -23.68
N GLU A 91 1.50 10.59 -24.25
CA GLU A 91 2.69 11.13 -23.61
C GLU A 91 2.56 12.65 -23.40
N SER A 92 2.18 13.38 -24.45
CA SER A 92 1.97 14.84 -24.37
C SER A 92 0.89 15.23 -23.35
N GLU A 93 -0.23 14.50 -23.34
CA GLU A 93 -1.31 14.78 -22.38
C GLU A 93 -0.89 14.44 -20.95
N GLY A 94 -0.16 13.34 -20.76
CA GLY A 94 0.40 12.95 -19.47
C GLY A 94 1.34 14.02 -18.91
N LEU A 95 2.30 14.50 -19.72
CA LEU A 95 3.21 15.58 -19.34
C LEU A 95 2.45 16.88 -19.02
N LEU A 96 1.37 17.17 -19.74
CA LEU A 96 0.50 18.32 -19.46
C LEU A 96 -0.17 18.21 -18.09
N GLN A 97 -0.73 17.06 -17.73
CA GLN A 97 -1.35 16.90 -16.41
C GLN A 97 -0.32 16.97 -15.27
N ILE A 98 0.89 16.45 -15.50
CA ILE A 98 2.02 16.61 -14.56
C ILE A 98 2.37 18.09 -14.39
N SER A 99 2.48 18.86 -15.48
CA SER A 99 2.78 20.30 -15.43
C SER A 99 1.75 21.11 -14.64
N LYS A 100 0.49 20.64 -14.63
CA LYS A 100 -0.63 21.26 -13.91
C LYS A 100 -0.72 20.81 -12.45
N ASN A 101 0.24 20.05 -11.95
CA ASN A 101 0.23 19.46 -10.61
C ASN A 101 -1.02 18.60 -10.33
N ARG A 102 -1.52 17.88 -11.34
CA ARG A 102 -2.72 17.02 -11.23
C ARG A 102 -2.43 15.54 -11.07
N VAL A 103 -1.15 15.18 -10.95
CA VAL A 103 -0.70 13.79 -10.86
C VAL A 103 -0.04 13.56 -9.51
N GLY A 104 -0.51 12.54 -8.79
CA GLY A 104 0.09 12.03 -7.57
C GLY A 104 0.54 10.59 -7.74
N VAL A 105 1.54 10.16 -6.97
CA VAL A 105 2.04 8.78 -6.98
C VAL A 105 1.82 8.16 -5.60
N LEU A 106 1.09 7.05 -5.56
CA LEU A 106 0.93 6.24 -4.36
C LEU A 106 1.88 5.03 -4.43
N LEU A 107 2.92 5.06 -3.60
CA LEU A 107 3.88 3.95 -3.52
C LEU A 107 3.49 2.98 -2.39
N LEU A 108 3.16 1.75 -2.76
CA LEU A 108 2.88 0.68 -1.80
C LEU A 108 4.20 0.12 -1.23
N ALA A 109 4.59 0.62 -0.06
CA ALA A 109 5.90 0.41 0.57
C ALA A 109 5.89 -0.48 1.83
N GLY A 110 4.74 -1.04 2.22
CA GLY A 110 4.57 -1.75 3.49
C GLY A 110 5.22 -3.14 3.59
N GLY A 111 5.78 -3.67 2.50
CA GLY A 111 6.40 -4.99 2.51
C GLY A 111 7.78 -4.99 3.20
N GLN A 112 7.91 -5.79 4.26
CA GLN A 112 9.21 -6.19 4.81
C GLN A 112 10.00 -7.03 3.78
N GLY A 113 11.31 -6.81 3.70
CA GLY A 113 12.19 -7.49 2.75
C GLY A 113 12.55 -8.94 3.11
N THR A 114 11.78 -9.61 3.97
CA THR A 114 12.15 -10.91 4.56
C THR A 114 12.39 -12.01 3.52
N ARG A 115 11.60 -12.04 2.44
CA ARG A 115 11.82 -12.97 1.30
C ARG A 115 13.10 -12.70 0.51
N LEU A 116 13.68 -11.50 0.66
CA LEU A 116 14.97 -11.11 0.08
C LEU A 116 16.13 -11.29 1.07
N GLY A 117 15.89 -11.88 2.24
CA GLY A 117 16.92 -12.12 3.25
C GLY A 117 17.32 -10.89 4.06
N VAL A 118 16.47 -9.84 4.07
CA VAL A 118 16.75 -8.58 4.79
C VAL A 118 15.61 -8.23 5.74
N GLN A 119 15.93 -7.56 6.85
CA GLN A 119 14.95 -7.17 7.89
C GLN A 119 14.49 -5.70 7.79
N TYR A 120 14.83 -5.02 6.70
CA TYR A 120 14.44 -3.64 6.43
C TYR A 120 13.37 -3.58 5.31
N PRO A 121 12.69 -2.43 5.13
CA PRO A 121 11.67 -2.26 4.09
C PRO A 121 12.21 -2.62 2.70
N LYS A 122 11.40 -3.32 1.89
CA LYS A 122 11.83 -3.82 0.57
C LYS A 122 12.40 -2.72 -0.33
N GLY A 123 11.89 -1.49 -0.26
CA GLY A 123 12.38 -0.38 -1.08
C GLY A 123 13.81 0.06 -0.77
N MET A 124 14.35 -0.27 0.41
CA MET A 124 15.76 -0.04 0.75
C MET A 124 16.70 -1.10 0.16
N TYR A 125 16.17 -2.13 -0.48
CA TYR A 125 16.97 -3.18 -1.07
C TYR A 125 17.87 -2.64 -2.20
N ASN A 126 19.15 -2.99 -2.13
CA ASN A 126 20.14 -2.71 -3.17
C ASN A 126 20.30 -3.95 -4.04
N VAL A 127 19.89 -3.86 -5.30
CA VAL A 127 19.92 -4.99 -6.24
C VAL A 127 21.32 -5.26 -6.83
N GLY A 128 22.35 -4.55 -6.36
CA GLY A 128 23.74 -4.76 -6.79
C GLY A 128 24.14 -4.01 -8.07
N LEU A 129 23.39 -2.96 -8.45
CA LEU A 129 23.79 -2.10 -9.56
C LEU A 129 25.13 -1.39 -9.25
N PRO A 130 25.92 -1.02 -10.28
CA PRO A 130 27.18 -0.28 -10.08
C PRO A 130 27.01 1.01 -9.26
N SER A 131 25.86 1.69 -9.40
CA SER A 131 25.52 2.90 -8.65
C SER A 131 25.19 2.66 -7.18
N ARG A 132 24.99 1.40 -6.76
CA ARG A 132 24.59 0.97 -5.41
C ARG A 132 23.29 1.59 -4.88
N LYS A 133 22.47 2.18 -5.74
CA LYS A 133 21.21 2.82 -5.37
C LYS A 133 20.17 1.81 -4.89
N THR A 134 19.37 2.22 -3.92
CA THR A 134 18.21 1.45 -3.46
C THR A 134 17.05 1.56 -4.46
N LEU A 135 16.06 0.67 -4.35
CA LEU A 135 14.85 0.77 -5.18
C LEU A 135 14.11 2.10 -4.98
N TYR A 136 14.04 2.62 -3.75
CA TYR A 136 13.45 3.92 -3.47
C TYR A 136 14.20 5.05 -4.17
N GLN A 137 15.53 5.04 -4.11
CA GLN A 137 16.31 6.08 -4.77
C GLN A 137 16.10 6.04 -6.29
N ILE A 138 16.09 4.86 -6.90
CA ILE A 138 15.85 4.71 -8.34
C ILE A 138 14.46 5.26 -8.73
N GLN A 139 13.43 5.00 -7.94
CA GLN A 139 12.08 5.52 -8.19
C GLN A 139 12.00 7.04 -8.01
N ALA A 140 12.61 7.57 -6.95
CA ALA A 140 12.65 9.01 -6.69
C ALA A 140 13.36 9.77 -7.83
N GLU A 141 14.48 9.24 -8.33
CA GLU A 141 15.21 9.85 -9.45
C GLU A 141 14.42 9.81 -10.76
N ARG A 142 13.62 8.76 -11.00
CA ARG A 142 12.71 8.72 -12.16
C ARG A 142 11.65 9.82 -12.08
N LEU A 143 11.06 10.03 -10.90
CA LEU A 143 10.08 11.10 -10.69
C LEU A 143 10.72 12.48 -10.91
N HIS A 144 11.93 12.68 -10.36
CA HIS A 144 12.66 13.91 -10.58
C HIS A 144 12.95 14.15 -12.07
N LYS A 145 13.34 13.11 -12.80
CA LYS A 145 13.63 13.23 -14.23
C LYS A 145 12.40 13.60 -15.06
N ILE A 146 11.25 13.02 -14.76
CA ILE A 146 9.99 13.36 -15.43
C ILE A 146 9.61 14.82 -15.16
N GLN A 147 9.85 15.32 -13.94
CA GLN A 147 9.64 16.73 -13.61
C GLN A 147 10.60 17.64 -14.39
N GLU A 148 11.87 17.27 -14.57
CA GLU A 148 12.81 18.03 -15.40
C GLU A 148 12.35 18.12 -16.86
N TRP A 149 11.89 17.00 -17.43
CA TRP A 149 11.40 16.95 -18.81
C TRP A 149 10.20 17.86 -19.00
N GLN A 150 9.26 17.89 -18.04
CA GLN A 150 8.13 18.81 -18.07
C GLN A 150 8.59 20.29 -18.15
N LYS A 151 9.64 20.66 -17.41
CA LYS A 151 10.18 22.03 -17.42
C LYS A 151 10.80 22.40 -18.77
N GLN A 152 11.50 21.45 -19.40
CA GLN A 152 12.13 21.65 -20.71
C GLN A 152 11.12 21.74 -21.84
N ASP A 153 10.07 20.91 -21.83
CA ASP A 153 9.09 20.82 -22.91
C ASP A 153 8.01 21.94 -22.82
N MET A 154 7.75 22.48 -21.63
CA MET A 154 6.73 23.53 -21.42
C MET A 154 7.27 24.91 -20.99
N GLY A 155 8.58 25.09 -20.85
CA GLY A 155 9.19 26.37 -20.48
C GLY A 155 8.77 26.93 -19.11
N LEU A 156 8.28 26.08 -18.20
CA LEU A 156 7.71 26.48 -16.91
C LEU A 156 8.72 26.29 -15.76
N ASN A 157 9.07 27.38 -15.07
CA ASN A 157 9.82 27.34 -13.81
C ASN A 157 8.89 27.01 -12.64
N VAL A 158 8.77 25.73 -12.28
CA VAL A 158 8.04 25.30 -11.07
C VAL A 158 9.01 25.28 -9.87
N LEU A 159 8.77 26.20 -8.92
CA LEU A 159 9.34 26.22 -7.57
C LEU A 159 8.66 25.15 -6.72
N TYR A 160 9.44 24.23 -6.13
CA TYR A 160 8.92 23.26 -5.18
C TYR A 160 9.09 23.77 -3.73
N HIS A 161 8.02 23.65 -2.95
CA HIS A 161 8.05 23.52 -1.50
C HIS A 161 7.58 22.11 -1.16
N GLY A 162 8.50 21.25 -0.74
CA GLY A 162 8.21 19.88 -0.35
C GLY A 162 9.43 19.29 0.34
N THR A 163 9.41 19.27 1.66
CA THR A 163 10.39 18.61 2.51
C THR A 163 10.11 17.11 2.48
N LEU A 164 11.14 16.30 2.18
CA LEU A 164 11.14 14.86 2.47
C LEU A 164 11.18 14.63 3.99
#